data_AF-A0ABD1CCC4-F1
#
_entry.id   AF-A0ABD1CCC4-F1
#
_cell.length_a   1.000
_cell.length_b   1.000
_cell.length_c   1.000
_cell.angle_alpha   90.00
_cell.angle_beta   90.00
_cell.angle_gamma   90.00
#
_symmetry.space_group_name_H-M   'P 1'
#
loop_
_entity.id
_entity.type
_entity.pdbx_description
1 polymer ?
#
loop_
_entity_poly.entity_id
_entity_poly.type
_entity_poly.pdbx_seq_one_letter_code
_entity_poly.pdbx_strand_id
1 'polypeptide(L)'
;MKWKLILAMIAGLMVIDPACSEELMKRSEYNRMPQVFVYDHYDECLFDEPEVETTTYCLVRAVIKPDNSSELWRMIEKFSSKTKMHLNHASLDRGICVRGDVEDALAKLKVDNVSALVVPKFEIGFP
;
A
#
# COMPACT_ATOMS: atom_id res chain seq x y z
N MET A 1 -58.41 -9.26 14.31
CA MET A 1 -57.39 -8.59 15.17
C MET A 1 -56.04 -9.33 15.27
N LYS A 2 -55.59 -10.12 14.27
CA LYS A 2 -54.30 -10.84 14.37
C LYS A 2 -53.35 -10.74 13.16
N TRP A 3 -53.75 -10.09 12.05
CA TRP A 3 -52.86 -9.93 10.89
C TRP A 3 -51.88 -8.77 11.06
N LYS A 4 -52.31 -7.64 11.65
CA LYS A 4 -51.48 -6.42 11.75
C LYS A 4 -50.19 -6.57 12.57
N LEU A 5 -50.08 -7.64 13.37
CA LEU A 5 -48.89 -7.93 14.18
C LEU A 5 -47.78 -8.68 13.41
N ILE A 6 -48.12 -9.37 12.30
CA ILE A 6 -47.14 -10.17 11.54
C ILE A 6 -46.31 -9.28 10.60
N LEU A 7 -46.90 -8.22 10.06
CA LEU A 7 -46.19 -7.25 9.21
C LEU A 7 -45.17 -6.40 9.98
N ALA A 8 -45.38 -6.20 11.29
CA ALA A 8 -44.44 -5.46 12.13
C ALA A 8 -43.21 -6.28 12.56
N MET A 9 -43.30 -7.61 12.56
CA MET A 9 -42.21 -8.49 13.00
C MET A 9 -41.19 -8.80 11.89
N ILE A 10 -41.56 -8.65 10.61
CA ILE A 10 -40.64 -8.87 9.48
C ILE A 10 -39.79 -7.61 9.18
N ALA A 11 -40.29 -6.43 9.55
CA ALA A 11 -39.55 -5.17 9.40
C ALA A 11 -38.50 -4.93 10.50
N GLY A 12 -38.48 -5.76 11.56
CA GLY A 12 -37.70 -5.51 12.78
C GLY A 12 -36.32 -6.17 12.88
N LEU A 13 -35.84 -6.90 11.87
CA LEU A 13 -34.61 -7.72 11.99
C LEU A 13 -33.64 -7.64 10.81
N MET A 14 -33.78 -6.63 9.95
CA MET A 14 -32.71 -6.26 9.01
C MET A 14 -32.34 -4.81 9.25
N VAL A 15 -31.57 -4.57 10.32
CA VAL A 15 -30.67 -3.42 10.33
C VAL A 15 -29.60 -3.77 9.29
N ILE A 16 -29.88 -3.45 8.03
CA ILE A 16 -28.85 -3.45 7.00
C ILE A 16 -27.97 -2.27 7.37
N ASP A 17 -26.92 -2.53 8.16
CA ASP A 17 -25.92 -1.53 8.42
C ASP A 17 -25.33 -1.11 7.05
N PRO A 18 -25.49 0.15 6.62
CA PRO A 18 -24.91 0.62 5.36
C PRO A 18 -23.39 0.40 5.31
N ALA A 19 -22.72 0.20 6.46
CA ALA A 19 -21.32 -0.19 6.54
C ALA A 19 -21.00 -1.53 5.85
N CYS A 20 -22.00 -2.40 5.64
CA CYS A 20 -21.84 -3.69 4.96
C CYS A 20 -22.14 -3.64 3.45
N SER A 21 -22.52 -2.47 2.90
CA SER A 21 -22.59 -2.30 1.44
C SER A 21 -21.17 -2.09 0.91
N GLU A 22 -20.45 -3.19 0.68
CA GLU A 22 -19.17 -3.13 -0.02
C GLU A 22 -19.39 -2.69 -1.46
N GLU A 23 -18.70 -1.60 -1.83
CA GLU A 23 -18.45 -1.33 -3.23
C GLU A 23 -17.39 -2.33 -3.70
N LEU A 24 -17.85 -3.45 -4.25
CA LEU A 24 -16.98 -4.52 -4.74
C LEU A 24 -16.11 -3.99 -5.87
N MET A 25 -14.83 -3.71 -5.58
CA MET A 25 -13.89 -3.25 -6.57
C MET A 25 -13.44 -4.42 -7.46
N LYS A 26 -13.33 -4.20 -8.77
CA LYS A 26 -12.94 -5.27 -9.69
C LYS A 26 -11.48 -5.66 -9.45
N ARG A 27 -11.15 -6.96 -9.60
CA ARG A 27 -9.76 -7.42 -9.49
C ARG A 27 -8.82 -6.72 -10.47
N SER A 28 -9.29 -6.41 -11.68
CA SER A 28 -8.50 -5.63 -12.65
C SER A 28 -8.16 -4.22 -12.17
N GLU A 29 -9.02 -3.59 -11.38
CA GLU A 29 -8.76 -2.27 -10.78
C GLU A 29 -7.83 -2.42 -9.58
N TYR A 30 -8.06 -3.42 -8.72
CA TYR A 30 -7.16 -3.73 -7.60
C TYR A 30 -5.71 -3.90 -8.06
N ASN A 31 -5.51 -4.64 -9.15
CA ASN A 31 -4.18 -4.91 -9.69
C ASN A 31 -3.48 -3.68 -10.28
N ARG A 32 -4.19 -2.55 -10.48
CA ARG A 32 -3.57 -1.27 -10.87
C ARG A 32 -2.97 -0.55 -9.67
N MET A 33 -3.45 -0.81 -8.45
CA MET A 33 -2.88 -0.21 -7.25
C MET A 33 -1.51 -0.79 -6.93
N PRO A 34 -0.59 0.01 -6.38
CA PRO A 34 0.74 -0.46 -6.03
C PRO A 34 0.66 -1.50 -4.91
N GLN A 35 1.58 -2.47 -4.96
CA GLN A 35 1.75 -3.45 -3.91
C GLN A 35 2.22 -2.75 -2.63
N VAL A 36 1.50 -2.99 -1.53
CA VAL A 36 1.81 -2.42 -0.22
C VAL A 36 3.16 -2.92 0.26
N PHE A 37 3.38 -4.25 0.22
CA PHE A 37 4.59 -4.90 0.69
C PHE A 37 5.36 -5.48 -0.49
N VAL A 38 6.62 -5.06 -0.68
CA VAL A 38 7.54 -5.66 -1.64
C VAL A 38 8.91 -5.75 -1.00
N TYR A 39 9.36 -6.97 -0.73
CA TYR A 39 10.57 -7.25 0.02
C TYR A 39 11.49 -8.16 -0.79
N ASP A 40 12.75 -7.76 -0.92
CA ASP A 40 13.81 -8.69 -1.29
C ASP A 40 13.92 -9.77 -0.20
N HIS A 41 14.37 -10.96 -0.59
CA HIS A 41 14.56 -12.07 0.34
C HIS A 41 15.63 -11.70 1.38
N TYR A 42 15.22 -11.62 2.65
CA TYR A 42 16.07 -11.18 3.75
C TYR A 42 17.26 -12.13 3.97
N ASP A 43 16.98 -13.42 4.09
CA ASP A 43 18.00 -14.43 4.36
C ASP A 43 19.00 -14.52 3.20
N GLU A 44 18.49 -14.55 1.96
CA GLU A 44 19.33 -14.56 0.75
C GLU A 44 20.17 -13.27 0.61
N CYS A 45 19.69 -12.15 1.15
CA CYS A 45 20.45 -10.90 1.12
C CYS A 45 21.66 -10.94 2.06
N LEU A 46 21.49 -11.49 3.26
CA LEU A 46 22.51 -11.42 4.31
C LEU A 46 23.42 -12.63 4.37
N PHE A 47 22.99 -13.78 3.84
CA PHE A 47 23.67 -15.06 4.11
C PHE A 47 24.14 -15.84 2.88
N ASP A 48 23.65 -15.55 1.67
CA ASP A 48 23.95 -16.38 0.49
C ASP A 48 25.30 -16.09 -0.17
N GLU A 49 25.90 -14.91 0.06
CA GLU A 49 27.12 -14.47 -0.63
C GLU A 49 28.28 -14.24 0.35
N PRO A 50 29.02 -15.30 0.76
CA PRO A 50 30.14 -15.17 1.70
C PRO A 50 31.33 -14.36 1.17
N GLU A 51 31.37 -14.07 -0.14
CA GLU A 51 32.43 -13.30 -0.81
C GLU A 51 32.12 -11.79 -0.92
N VAL A 52 30.87 -11.36 -0.66
CA VAL A 52 30.49 -9.94 -0.67
C VAL A 52 30.62 -9.40 0.76
N GLU A 53 31.73 -8.72 1.03
CA GLU A 53 32.10 -8.22 2.36
C GLU A 53 31.10 -7.20 2.96
N THR A 54 30.20 -6.63 2.15
CA THR A 54 29.21 -5.64 2.60
C THR A 54 27.85 -5.82 1.92
N THR A 55 26.96 -6.60 2.54
CA THR A 55 25.52 -6.60 2.23
C THR A 55 24.75 -5.90 3.34
N THR A 56 23.76 -5.09 2.97
CA THR A 56 22.88 -4.39 3.90
C THR A 56 21.44 -4.57 3.46
N TYR A 57 20.59 -4.99 4.39
CA TYR A 57 19.15 -5.06 4.19
C TYR A 57 18.46 -3.81 4.74
N CYS A 58 17.82 -3.05 3.85
CA CYS A 58 17.15 -1.79 4.18
C CYS A 58 15.64 -1.97 4.21
N LEU A 59 15.00 -1.63 5.33
CA LEU A 59 13.55 -1.46 5.41
C LEU A 59 13.19 0.00 5.16
N VAL A 60 12.34 0.24 4.15
CA VAL A 60 11.96 1.58 3.70
C VAL A 60 10.45 1.71 3.68
N ARG A 61 9.93 2.72 4.39
CA ARG A 61 8.54 3.15 4.24
C ARG A 61 8.49 4.34 3.28
N ALA A 62 7.75 4.19 2.20
CA ALA A 62 7.49 5.22 1.21
C ALA A 62 6.01 5.59 1.23
N VAL A 63 5.70 6.88 1.08
CA VAL A 63 4.32 7.35 0.99
C VAL A 63 4.11 7.99 -0.38
N ILE A 64 3.04 7.59 -1.04
CA ILE A 64 2.66 8.16 -2.33
C ILE A 64 2.14 9.58 -2.09
N LYS A 65 2.76 10.55 -2.78
CA LYS A 65 2.31 11.94 -2.74
C LYS A 65 0.90 12.05 -3.34
N PRO A 66 -0.06 12.68 -2.63
CA PRO A 66 -1.39 12.91 -3.17
C PRO A 66 -1.38 13.70 -4.49
N ASP A 67 -2.19 13.27 -5.45
CA ASP A 67 -2.37 13.94 -6.73
C ASP A 67 -3.80 13.78 -7.25
N ASN A 68 -4.66 14.77 -7.00
CA ASN A 68 -6.07 14.72 -7.39
C ASN A 68 -6.30 14.71 -8.91
N SER A 69 -5.28 15.05 -9.71
CA SER A 69 -5.35 14.93 -11.16
C SER A 69 -5.13 13.49 -11.65
N SER A 70 -4.53 12.64 -10.82
CA SER A 70 -4.27 11.23 -11.12
C SER A 70 -5.51 10.36 -10.87
N GLU A 71 -5.93 9.64 -11.92
CA GLU A 71 -6.98 8.62 -11.80
C GLU A 71 -6.57 7.52 -10.80
N LEU A 72 -5.30 7.12 -10.83
CA LEU A 72 -4.77 6.10 -9.93
C LEU A 72 -4.80 6.59 -8.47
N TRP A 73 -4.44 7.84 -8.21
CA TRP A 73 -4.50 8.40 -6.86
C TRP A 73 -5.92 8.38 -6.30
N ARG A 74 -6.91 8.85 -7.07
CA ARG A 74 -8.33 8.80 -6.66
C ARG A 74 -8.80 7.37 -6.34
N MET A 75 -8.31 6.38 -7.07
CA MET A 75 -8.59 4.97 -6.79
C MET A 75 -7.96 4.53 -5.47
N ILE A 76 -6.67 4.83 -5.26
CA ILE A 76 -5.94 4.54 -4.03
C ILE A 76 -6.63 5.18 -2.83
N GLU A 77 -6.96 6.47 -2.92
CA GLU A 77 -7.60 7.25 -1.86
C GLU A 77 -8.96 6.65 -1.48
N LYS A 78 -9.82 6.39 -2.47
CA LYS A 78 -11.16 5.83 -2.24
C LYS A 78 -11.08 4.45 -1.57
N PHE A 79 -10.26 3.55 -2.10
CA PHE A 79 -10.13 2.18 -1.57
C PHE A 79 -9.48 2.19 -0.18
N SER A 80 -8.39 2.94 0.00
CA SER A 80 -7.61 2.96 1.25
C SER A 80 -8.31 3.70 2.40
N SER A 81 -9.34 4.51 2.10
CA SER A 81 -10.13 5.24 3.12
C SER A 81 -10.83 4.30 4.13
N LYS A 82 -11.15 3.06 3.73
CA LYS A 82 -11.78 2.06 4.60
C LYS A 82 -10.73 1.25 5.35
N THR A 83 -10.00 1.91 6.25
CA THR A 83 -8.84 1.37 6.99
C THR A 83 -9.09 0.10 7.80
N LYS A 84 -10.35 -0.22 8.13
CA LYS A 84 -10.71 -1.46 8.85
C LYS A 84 -10.83 -2.67 7.94
N MET A 85 -10.98 -2.46 6.63
CA MET A 85 -11.28 -3.50 5.65
C MET A 85 -10.18 -3.63 4.60
N HIS A 86 -9.48 -2.54 4.32
CA HIS A 86 -8.57 -2.43 3.19
C HIS A 86 -7.20 -1.97 3.66
N LEU A 87 -6.16 -2.53 3.04
CA LEU A 87 -4.81 -2.06 3.23
C LEU A 87 -4.67 -0.65 2.65
N ASN A 88 -3.82 0.16 3.26
CA ASN A 88 -3.52 1.50 2.76
C ASN A 88 -2.52 1.42 1.61
N HIS A 89 -3.00 1.51 0.37
CA HIS A 89 -2.15 1.47 -0.83
C HIS A 89 -1.38 2.77 -1.08
N ALA A 90 -1.56 3.81 -0.25
CA ALA A 90 -0.72 5.01 -0.25
C ALA A 90 0.53 4.86 0.63
N SER A 91 0.55 3.92 1.59
CA SER A 91 1.71 3.61 2.42
C SER A 91 2.35 2.31 1.94
N LEU A 92 3.61 2.40 1.52
CA LEU A 92 4.33 1.33 0.88
C LEU A 92 5.52 0.93 1.75
N ASP A 93 5.67 -0.36 2.01
CA ASP A 93 6.82 -0.90 2.71
C ASP A 93 7.70 -1.66 1.71
N ARG A 94 9.00 -1.38 1.73
CA ARG A 94 10.01 -1.94 0.86
C ARG A 94 11.16 -2.54 1.66
N GLY A 95 11.69 -3.62 1.15
CA GLY A 95 12.80 -4.37 1.73
C GLY A 95 13.81 -4.45 0.61
N ILE A 96 14.91 -3.73 0.75
CA ILE A 96 15.86 -3.51 -0.34
C ILE A 96 17.18 -4.12 0.09
N CYS A 97 17.65 -5.10 -0.68
CA CYS A 97 18.96 -5.66 -0.52
C CYS A 97 19.98 -4.82 -1.28
N VAL A 98 20.83 -4.11 -0.53
CA VAL A 98 21.96 -3.37 -1.07
C VAL A 98 23.18 -4.26 -0.98
N ARG A 99 23.68 -4.71 -2.13
CA ARG A 99 24.88 -5.55 -2.24
C ARG A 99 26.03 -4.76 -2.85
N GLY A 100 27.24 -4.99 -2.35
CA GLY A 100 28.46 -4.41 -2.88
C GLY A 100 28.66 -2.95 -2.48
N ASP A 101 29.49 -2.23 -3.24
CA ASP A 101 29.76 -0.82 -2.99
C ASP A 101 28.50 0.04 -3.22
N VAL A 102 28.39 1.12 -2.43
CA VAL A 102 27.39 2.17 -2.62
C VAL A 102 27.46 2.74 -4.04
N GLU A 103 28.65 2.89 -4.62
CA GLU A 103 28.81 3.38 -6.00
C GLU A 103 28.13 2.46 -7.02
N ASP A 104 28.30 1.14 -6.88
CA ASP A 104 27.64 0.14 -7.73
C ASP A 104 26.13 0.14 -7.54
N ALA A 105 25.66 0.30 -6.30
CA ALA A 105 24.25 0.42 -5.99
C ALA A 105 23.64 1.67 -6.63
N LEU A 106 24.34 2.81 -6.59
CA LEU A 106 23.91 4.06 -7.21
C LEU A 106 23.90 3.98 -8.75
N ALA A 107 24.87 3.29 -9.35
CA ALA A 107 24.91 3.09 -10.80
C ALA A 107 23.66 2.37 -11.34
N LYS A 108 23.05 1.48 -10.53
CA LYS A 108 21.80 0.78 -10.89
C LYS A 108 20.58 1.69 -10.98
N LEU A 109 20.60 2.86 -10.33
CA LEU A 109 19.47 3.80 -10.32
C LEU A 109 19.29 4.51 -11.68
N LYS A 110 20.28 4.48 -12.57
CA LYS A 110 20.24 5.10 -13.91
C LYS A 110 19.77 6.57 -13.87
N VAL A 111 20.25 7.32 -12.89
CA VAL A 111 19.98 8.75 -12.74
C VAL A 111 21.25 9.57 -12.88
N ASP A 112 21.16 10.71 -13.54
CA ASP A 112 22.31 11.62 -13.73
C ASP A 112 22.65 12.38 -12.45
N ASN A 113 21.67 12.58 -11.56
CA ASN A 113 21.83 13.28 -10.30
C ASN A 113 21.01 12.61 -9.20
N VAL A 114 21.69 11.88 -8.30
CA VAL A 114 21.07 11.19 -7.16
C VAL A 114 20.34 12.16 -6.23
N SER A 115 20.82 13.40 -6.10
CA SER A 115 20.18 14.42 -5.25
C SER A 115 18.78 14.79 -5.74
N ALA A 116 18.49 14.61 -7.04
CA ALA A 116 17.16 14.84 -7.59
C ALA A 116 16.11 13.82 -7.12
N LEU A 117 16.57 12.67 -6.59
CA LEU A 117 15.69 11.65 -6.00
C LEU A 117 15.25 11.99 -4.57
N VAL A 118 15.90 12.98 -3.94
CA VAL A 118 15.57 13.40 -2.58
C VAL A 118 14.34 14.29 -2.62
N VAL A 119 13.21 13.74 -2.20
CA VAL A 119 11.95 14.48 -2.08
C VAL A 119 11.85 15.08 -0.67
N PRO A 120 11.54 16.38 -0.52
CA PRO A 120 11.27 16.97 0.79
C PRO A 120 10.14 16.24 1.51
N LYS A 121 10.25 16.14 2.84
CA LYS A 121 9.15 15.66 3.67
C LYS A 121 7.92 16.55 3.44
N PHE A 122 6.76 15.92 3.35
CA PHE A 122 5.48 16.59 3.25
C PHE A 122 4.55 16.06 4.34
N GLU A 123 3.49 16.81 4.64
CA GLU A 123 2.50 16.37 5.63
C GLU A 123 1.72 15.17 5.09
N ILE A 124 1.63 14.13 5.91
CA ILE A 124 0.92 12.90 5.58
C ILE A 124 -0.26 12.79 6.55
N GLY A 125 -1.48 12.70 6.01
CA GLY A 125 -2.73 12.70 6.77
C GLY A 125 -3.12 11.36 7.41
N PHE A 126 -2.20 10.41 7.54
CA PHE A 126 -2.45 9.08 8.11
C PHE A 126 -1.19 8.54 8.80
N PRO A 127 -1.32 7.67 9.83
CA PRO A 127 -0.18 7.12 10.57
C PRO A 127 0.66 6.14 9.74
#